data_AF-A0A3M2CU17-F1
#
_entry.id   AF-A0A3M2CU17-F1
#
_cell.length_a   1.000
_cell.length_b   1.000
_cell.length_c   1.000
_cell.angle_alpha   90.00
_cell.angle_beta   90.00
_cell.angle_gamma   90.00
#
_symmetry.space_group_name_H-M   'P 1'
#
loop_
_entity.id
_entity.type
_entity.pdbx_description
1 polymer ?
#
loop_
_entity_poly.entity_id
_entity_poly.type
_entity_poly.pdbx_seq_one_letter_code
_entity_poly.pdbx_strand_id
1 'polypeptide(L)'
;MPSHDLTSLLGDWPYQPGQLAVRLIEGDDGRQKIQIRLDLGLLQLEAEGRPDGQRPHGFESLLDWHEARLEERLAEGDDPAEFSLDADACRALREEASQYYHRYVALYVLEDLEGVLRDTTRNLRVVEFIERHAQRDEDRDAVAEFRPYLVMMRGRALAGLAIREREPKAAILAIDDAISAIRAHYADAGEPDAAGDSSEIRLLEGMKESLVPKLPASPEAELRDRMNRAIEQENYELAAILRDELRAMGGSAPQ
;
A
#
# COMPACT_ATOMS: atom_id res chain seq x y z
N MET A 1 4.93 25.74 32.74
CA MET A 1 4.85 25.50 31.28
C MET A 1 5.91 24.48 30.93
N PRO A 2 5.62 23.48 30.09
CA PRO A 2 6.65 22.59 29.59
C PRO A 2 7.72 23.40 28.86
N SER A 3 8.98 22.97 28.94
CA SER A 3 10.07 23.59 28.18
C SER A 3 9.85 23.36 26.69
N HIS A 4 10.02 24.40 25.87
CA HIS A 4 10.05 24.28 24.41
C HIS A 4 11.44 23.88 23.88
N ASP A 5 12.44 23.79 24.76
CA ASP A 5 13.78 23.35 24.40
C ASP A 5 13.78 21.83 24.20
N LEU A 6 13.96 21.42 22.95
CA LEU A 6 14.01 20.01 22.55
C LEU A 6 15.35 19.32 22.89
N THR A 7 16.36 20.05 23.38
CA THR A 7 17.72 19.54 23.58
C THR A 7 17.77 18.25 24.40
N SER A 8 17.05 18.18 25.53
CA SER A 8 16.99 16.96 26.36
C SER A 8 16.41 15.79 25.57
N LEU A 9 15.28 16.03 24.91
CA LEU A 9 14.54 14.99 24.21
C LEU A 9 15.30 14.47 22.97
N LEU A 10 16.00 15.35 22.24
CA LEU A 10 16.87 14.96 21.13
C LEU A 10 18.19 14.32 21.60
N GLY A 11 18.67 14.66 22.79
CA GLY A 11 19.84 14.05 23.42
C GLY A 11 19.57 12.60 23.88
N ASP A 12 18.37 12.35 24.41
CA ASP A 12 17.94 11.01 24.84
C ASP A 12 17.68 10.06 23.67
N TRP A 13 17.44 10.60 22.46
CA TRP A 13 17.20 9.82 21.25
C TRP A 13 18.07 10.32 20.08
N PRO A 14 19.32 9.86 19.99
CA PRO A 14 20.27 10.34 18.97
C PRO A 14 19.83 9.96 17.56
N TYR A 15 20.05 10.87 16.60
CA TYR A 15 19.81 10.62 15.18
C TYR A 15 20.82 9.61 14.63
N GLN A 16 20.35 8.70 13.76
CA GLN A 16 21.17 7.70 13.09
C GLN A 16 21.06 7.87 11.57
N PRO A 17 22.10 8.40 10.91
CA PRO A 17 22.09 8.59 9.46
C PRO A 17 21.80 7.28 8.72
N GLY A 18 20.90 7.33 7.74
CA GLY A 18 20.54 6.18 6.91
C GLY A 18 19.56 5.19 7.54
N GLN A 19 19.10 5.43 8.76
CA GLN A 19 18.06 4.62 9.41
C GLN A 19 16.86 5.49 9.78
N LEU A 20 15.66 5.03 9.41
CA LEU A 20 14.43 5.66 9.87
C LEU A 20 14.15 5.20 11.31
N ALA A 21 14.53 6.01 12.29
CA ALA A 21 14.28 5.72 13.69
C ALA A 21 12.85 6.14 14.07
N VAL A 22 12.07 5.16 14.52
CA VAL A 22 10.64 5.29 14.85
C VAL A 22 10.38 4.65 16.21
N ARG A 23 9.47 5.22 17.00
CA ARG A 23 8.98 4.61 18.25
C ARG A 23 7.52 4.94 18.52
N LEU A 24 6.88 4.11 19.35
CA LEU A 24 5.61 4.42 19.99
C LEU A 24 5.86 5.03 21.37
N ILE A 25 5.06 6.03 21.74
CA ILE A 25 5.01 6.60 23.08
C ILE A 25 3.56 6.74 23.54
N GLU A 26 3.34 6.84 24.84
CA GLU A 26 2.08 7.31 25.41
C GLU A 26 2.13 8.84 25.51
N GLY A 27 1.13 9.52 24.96
CA GLY A 27 1.00 10.97 25.09
C GLY A 27 0.40 11.38 26.45
N ASP A 28 0.45 12.68 26.76
CA ASP A 28 -0.14 13.23 27.99
C ASP A 28 -1.66 13.02 28.09
N ASP A 29 -2.31 12.72 26.96
CA ASP A 29 -3.72 12.37 26.84
C ASP A 29 -4.00 10.86 27.00
N GLY A 30 -2.97 10.06 27.33
CA GLY A 30 -3.06 8.61 27.48
C GLY A 30 -3.19 7.85 26.15
N ARG A 31 -3.13 8.54 25.01
CA ARG A 31 -3.24 7.92 23.68
C ARG A 31 -1.86 7.62 23.10
N GLN A 32 -1.78 6.57 22.29
CA GLN A 32 -0.55 6.23 21.60
C GLN A 32 -0.20 7.29 20.54
N LYS A 33 1.08 7.68 20.51
CA LYS A 33 1.67 8.55 19.49
C LYS A 33 2.83 7.83 18.82
N ILE A 34 3.05 8.15 17.55
CA ILE A 34 4.21 7.72 16.79
C ILE A 34 5.20 8.87 16.77
N GLN A 35 6.46 8.61 17.11
CA GLN A 35 7.54 9.57 16.94
C GLN A 35 8.52 9.07 15.87
N ILE A 36 8.99 10.00 15.04
CA ILE A 36 10.00 9.77 14.00
C ILE A 36 11.17 10.69 14.27
N ARG A 37 12.39 10.16 14.37
CA ARG A 37 13.59 10.98 14.54
C ARG A 37 14.07 11.51 13.19
N LEU A 38 14.15 12.83 13.09
CA LEU A 38 14.77 13.55 11.96
C LEU A 38 16.21 13.92 12.32
N ASP A 39 16.96 14.57 11.44
CA ASP A 39 18.32 15.03 11.72
C ASP A 39 18.31 16.08 12.85
N LEU A 40 17.63 17.20 12.61
CA LEU A 40 17.56 18.36 13.53
C LEU A 40 16.27 18.41 14.37
N GLY A 41 15.52 17.32 14.45
CA GLY A 41 14.28 17.30 15.22
C GLY A 41 13.57 15.96 15.24
N LEU A 42 12.26 16.01 15.45
CA LEU A 42 11.39 14.86 15.40
C LEU A 42 10.03 15.25 14.81
N LEU A 43 9.32 14.26 14.29
CA LEU A 43 7.87 14.34 14.08
C LEU A 43 7.18 13.55 15.18
N GLN A 44 6.05 14.07 15.64
CA GLN A 44 5.11 13.35 16.49
C GLN A 44 3.76 13.33 15.79
N LEU A 45 3.18 12.14 15.67
CA LEU A 45 1.95 11.89 14.93
C LEU A 45 0.97 11.13 15.84
N GLU A 46 -0.32 11.39 15.69
CA GLU A 46 -1.37 10.54 16.23
C GLU A 46 -1.32 9.15 15.58
N ALA A 47 -1.39 8.09 16.39
CA ALA A 47 -1.43 6.71 15.87
C ALA A 47 -2.74 6.39 15.13
N GLU A 48 -3.82 7.06 15.51
CA GLU A 48 -5.18 6.91 14.97
C GLU A 48 -5.76 8.26 14.54
N GLY A 49 -6.77 8.25 13.67
CA GLY A 49 -7.37 9.46 13.11
C GLY A 49 -6.42 10.22 12.19
N ARG A 50 -6.52 11.56 12.16
CA ARG A 50 -5.62 12.43 11.39
C ARG A 50 -4.25 12.57 12.08
N PRO A 51 -3.12 12.44 11.37
CA PRO A 51 -1.79 12.38 11.99
C PRO A 51 -1.40 13.61 12.83
N ASP A 52 -1.87 14.81 12.50
CA ASP A 52 -1.63 16.03 13.30
C ASP A 52 -2.67 16.26 14.43
N GLY A 53 -3.63 15.35 14.57
CA GLY A 53 -4.69 15.42 15.58
C GLY A 53 -5.76 16.48 15.35
N GLN A 54 -5.71 17.21 14.23
CA GLN A 54 -6.71 18.22 13.90
C GLN A 54 -8.00 17.59 13.37
N ARG A 55 -9.10 18.36 13.41
CA ARG A 55 -10.41 17.98 12.87
C ARG A 55 -10.93 19.06 11.93
N PRO A 56 -10.45 19.11 10.68
CA PRO A 56 -10.82 20.17 9.73
C PRO A 56 -12.32 20.14 9.48
N HIS A 57 -12.98 21.29 9.61
CA HIS A 57 -14.44 21.41 9.47
C HIS A 57 -15.26 20.46 10.36
N GLY A 58 -14.69 19.94 11.45
CA GLY A 58 -15.32 18.94 12.33
C GLY A 58 -15.18 17.48 11.86
N PHE A 59 -14.68 17.25 10.65
CA PHE A 59 -14.41 15.93 10.09
C PHE A 59 -13.08 15.37 10.60
N GLU A 60 -12.87 14.06 10.40
CA GLU A 60 -11.60 13.43 10.75
C GLU A 60 -10.48 13.91 9.83
N SER A 61 -10.68 13.87 8.50
CA SER A 61 -9.72 14.35 7.51
C SER A 61 -10.32 15.39 6.56
N LEU A 62 -9.47 16.13 5.82
CA LEU A 62 -9.94 17.04 4.76
C LEU A 62 -10.61 16.27 3.63
N LEU A 63 -10.11 15.05 3.33
CA LEU A 63 -10.76 14.16 2.37
C LEU A 63 -12.20 13.86 2.78
N ASP A 64 -12.43 13.45 4.03
CA ASP A 64 -13.79 13.10 4.50
C ASP A 64 -14.74 14.31 4.41
N TRP A 65 -14.24 15.52 4.69
CA TRP A 65 -15.02 16.74 4.50
C TRP A 65 -15.38 16.98 3.03
N HIS A 66 -14.42 16.81 2.11
CA HIS A 66 -14.66 16.99 0.69
C HIS A 66 -15.59 15.94 0.09
N GLU A 67 -15.48 14.68 0.50
CA GLU A 67 -16.39 13.61 0.08
C GLU A 67 -17.80 13.86 0.61
N ALA A 68 -17.95 14.27 1.88
CA ALA A 68 -19.26 14.64 2.44
C ALA A 68 -19.89 15.81 1.68
N ARG A 69 -19.09 16.82 1.29
CA ARG A 69 -19.56 17.94 0.46
C ARG A 69 -20.01 17.49 -0.93
N LEU A 70 -19.32 16.51 -1.53
CA LEU A 70 -19.73 15.93 -2.80
C LEU A 70 -21.06 15.17 -2.64
N GLU A 71 -21.19 14.33 -1.61
CA GLU A 71 -22.41 13.58 -1.31
C GLU A 71 -23.62 14.51 -1.09
N GLU A 72 -23.44 15.61 -0.35
CA GLU A 72 -24.50 16.61 -0.11
C GLU A 72 -25.01 17.21 -1.44
N ARG A 73 -24.12 17.61 -2.33
CA ARG A 73 -24.50 18.14 -3.66
C ARG A 73 -25.25 17.11 -4.50
N LEU A 74 -24.79 15.87 -4.50
CA LEU A 74 -25.47 14.78 -5.21
C LEU A 74 -26.88 14.53 -4.66
N ALA A 75 -27.07 14.68 -3.34
CA ALA A 75 -28.39 14.55 -2.72
C ALA A 75 -29.32 15.73 -3.05
N GLU A 76 -28.77 16.92 -3.31
CA GLU A 76 -29.50 18.10 -3.79
C GLU A 76 -29.87 18.02 -5.29
N GLY A 77 -29.34 17.03 -5.99
CA GLY A 77 -29.60 16.77 -7.42
C GLY A 77 -28.65 17.50 -8.37
N ASP A 78 -27.55 18.03 -7.86
CA ASP A 78 -26.49 18.63 -8.67
C ASP A 78 -25.81 17.54 -9.54
N ASP A 79 -25.34 17.94 -10.72
CA ASP A 79 -24.53 17.05 -11.56
C ASP A 79 -23.16 16.82 -10.88
N PRO A 80 -22.73 15.56 -10.65
CA PRO A 80 -21.39 15.26 -10.14
C PRO A 80 -20.26 15.96 -10.91
N ALA A 81 -20.45 16.23 -12.21
CA ALA A 81 -19.48 16.91 -13.06
C ALA A 81 -19.26 18.39 -12.68
N GLU A 82 -20.18 19.01 -11.94
CA GLU A 82 -20.06 20.39 -11.47
C GLU A 82 -19.24 20.51 -10.17
N PHE A 83 -19.00 19.39 -9.48
CA PHE A 83 -18.10 19.38 -8.34
C PHE A 83 -16.65 19.45 -8.82
N SER A 84 -15.92 20.45 -8.32
CA SER A 84 -14.52 20.63 -8.67
C SER A 84 -13.70 21.15 -7.49
N LEU A 85 -12.42 20.77 -7.49
CA LEU A 85 -11.41 21.20 -6.55
C LEU A 85 -10.51 22.25 -7.20
N ASP A 86 -10.41 23.41 -6.55
CA ASP A 86 -9.44 24.42 -6.91
C ASP A 86 -8.01 24.01 -6.47
N ALA A 87 -7.04 24.80 -6.89
CA ALA A 87 -5.62 24.52 -6.61
C ALA A 87 -5.29 24.54 -5.10
N ASP A 88 -6.00 25.34 -4.30
CA ASP A 88 -5.75 25.43 -2.85
C ASP A 88 -6.29 24.19 -2.13
N ALA A 89 -7.47 23.69 -2.52
CA ALA A 89 -8.04 22.44 -2.03
C ALA A 89 -7.15 21.24 -2.40
N CYS A 90 -6.70 21.16 -3.66
CA CYS A 90 -5.76 20.12 -4.12
C CYS A 90 -4.45 20.17 -3.33
N ARG A 91 -3.88 21.36 -3.08
CA ARG A 91 -2.69 21.54 -2.25
C ARG A 91 -2.92 21.04 -0.83
N ALA A 92 -4.02 21.45 -0.19
CA ALA A 92 -4.31 21.07 1.20
C ALA A 92 -4.51 19.55 1.37
N LEU A 93 -5.15 18.89 0.40
CA LEU A 93 -5.28 17.43 0.37
C LEU A 93 -3.94 16.73 0.21
N ARG A 94 -3.03 17.24 -0.63
CA ARG A 94 -1.67 16.71 -0.77
C ARG A 94 -0.83 16.91 0.49
N GLU A 95 -0.92 18.08 1.12
CA GLU A 95 -0.26 18.36 2.40
C GLU A 95 -0.72 17.39 3.48
N GLU A 96 -2.04 17.13 3.59
CA GLU A 96 -2.56 16.11 4.49
C GLU A 96 -2.07 14.71 4.11
N ALA A 97 -2.12 14.33 2.83
CA ALA A 97 -1.62 13.04 2.37
C ALA A 97 -0.13 12.81 2.71
N SER A 98 0.69 13.87 2.73
CA SER A 98 2.08 13.81 3.18
C SER A 98 2.23 13.43 4.67
N GLN A 99 1.27 13.85 5.51
CA GLN A 99 1.27 13.47 6.92
C GLN A 99 0.97 11.97 7.09
N TYR A 100 -0.01 11.46 6.34
CA TYR A 100 -0.31 10.03 6.29
C TYR A 100 0.86 9.23 5.69
N TYR A 101 1.59 9.80 4.72
CA TYR A 101 2.84 9.22 4.20
C TYR A 101 3.87 9.00 5.31
N HIS A 102 4.18 10.04 6.09
CA HIS A 102 5.10 9.90 7.21
C HIS A 102 4.63 8.84 8.20
N ARG A 103 3.32 8.78 8.48
CA ARG A 103 2.75 7.80 9.40
C ARG A 103 2.84 6.37 8.88
N TYR A 104 2.42 6.07 7.66
CA TYR A 104 2.46 4.69 7.17
C TYR A 104 3.89 4.18 6.94
N VAL A 105 4.84 5.04 6.59
CA VAL A 105 6.24 4.61 6.51
C VAL A 105 6.75 4.25 7.91
N ALA A 106 6.38 5.05 8.92
CA ALA A 106 6.72 4.76 10.31
C ALA A 106 6.04 3.48 10.83
N LEU A 107 4.76 3.28 10.54
CA LEU A 107 4.01 2.07 10.87
C LEU A 107 4.60 0.83 10.21
N TYR A 108 5.09 0.95 8.97
CA TYR A 108 5.76 -0.14 8.28
C TYR A 108 7.05 -0.58 9.00
N VAL A 109 7.82 0.37 9.53
CA VAL A 109 9.02 0.09 10.36
C VAL A 109 8.64 -0.55 11.70
N LEU A 110 7.49 -0.15 12.28
CA LEU A 110 6.95 -0.73 13.51
C LEU A 110 6.23 -2.07 13.30
N GLU A 111 6.20 -2.59 12.08
CA GLU A 111 5.46 -3.80 11.68
C GLU A 111 3.94 -3.75 11.92
N ASP A 112 3.37 -2.55 12.08
CA ASP A 112 1.93 -2.34 12.12
C ASP A 112 1.35 -2.26 10.70
N LEU A 113 1.16 -3.43 10.11
CA LEU A 113 0.69 -3.57 8.73
C LEU A 113 -0.79 -3.17 8.56
N GLU A 114 -1.61 -3.25 9.61
CA GLU A 114 -3.00 -2.81 9.59
C GLU A 114 -3.08 -1.29 9.46
N GLY A 115 -2.27 -0.57 10.23
CA GLY A 115 -2.11 0.87 10.11
C GLY A 115 -1.57 1.29 8.74
N VAL A 116 -0.59 0.56 8.18
CA VAL A 116 -0.10 0.81 6.81
C VAL A 116 -1.23 0.65 5.79
N LEU A 117 -2.02 -0.42 5.89
CA LEU A 117 -3.13 -0.68 4.99
C LEU A 117 -4.19 0.43 5.07
N ARG A 118 -4.54 0.86 6.28
CA ARG A 118 -5.50 1.96 6.52
C ARG A 118 -5.03 3.24 5.82
N ASP A 119 -3.82 3.68 6.10
CA ASP A 119 -3.30 4.96 5.64
C ASP A 119 -3.01 4.97 4.13
N THR A 120 -2.47 3.87 3.58
CA THR A 120 -2.26 3.75 2.11
C THR A 120 -3.58 3.67 1.35
N THR A 121 -4.59 2.97 1.88
CA THR A 121 -5.93 2.93 1.28
C THR A 121 -6.58 4.32 1.27
N ARG A 122 -6.43 5.06 2.38
CA ARG A 122 -6.88 6.46 2.46
C ARG A 122 -6.16 7.36 1.46
N ASN A 123 -4.85 7.24 1.32
CA ASN A 123 -4.10 8.06 0.37
C ASN A 123 -4.41 7.71 -1.09
N LEU A 124 -4.69 6.44 -1.42
CA LEU A 124 -5.21 6.08 -2.75
C LEU A 124 -6.56 6.74 -3.04
N ARG A 125 -7.44 6.85 -2.05
CA ARG A 125 -8.70 7.62 -2.19
C ARG A 125 -8.43 9.10 -2.48
N VAL A 126 -7.43 9.73 -1.85
CA VAL A 126 -7.03 11.11 -2.18
C VAL A 126 -6.60 11.25 -3.63
N VAL A 127 -5.75 10.33 -4.11
CA VAL A 127 -5.30 10.32 -5.51
C VAL A 127 -6.51 10.23 -6.45
N GLU A 128 -7.39 9.25 -6.24
CA GLU A 128 -8.62 9.08 -7.05
C GLU A 128 -9.54 10.30 -6.99
N PHE A 129 -9.67 10.92 -5.82
CA PHE A 129 -10.53 12.08 -5.64
C PHE A 129 -10.00 13.31 -6.38
N ILE A 130 -8.69 13.56 -6.31
CA ILE A 130 -8.04 14.67 -7.04
C ILE A 130 -8.07 14.40 -8.56
N GLU A 131 -7.74 13.19 -9.01
CA GLU A 131 -7.79 12.82 -10.44
C GLU A 131 -9.16 13.08 -11.07
N ARG A 132 -10.25 12.79 -10.33
CA ARG A 132 -11.63 12.99 -10.81
C ARG A 132 -12.08 14.44 -10.78
N HIS A 133 -11.73 15.19 -9.73
CA HIS A 133 -12.38 16.46 -9.42
C HIS A 133 -11.48 17.69 -9.52
N ALA A 134 -10.17 17.55 -9.70
CA ALA A 134 -9.29 18.72 -9.85
C ALA A 134 -9.61 19.51 -11.14
N GLN A 135 -9.63 20.84 -11.02
CA GLN A 135 -9.85 21.75 -12.15
C GLN A 135 -8.67 21.80 -13.13
N ARG A 136 -7.46 21.55 -12.64
CA ARG A 136 -6.20 21.68 -13.39
C ARG A 136 -5.58 20.31 -13.61
N ASP A 137 -5.12 20.06 -14.83
CA ASP A 137 -4.40 18.82 -15.17
C ASP A 137 -3.11 18.69 -14.34
N GLU A 138 -2.42 19.80 -14.09
CA GLU A 138 -1.21 19.83 -13.25
C GLU A 138 -1.43 19.26 -11.82
N ASP A 139 -2.61 19.47 -11.24
CA ASP A 139 -2.95 18.91 -9.92
C ASP A 139 -3.24 17.40 -10.00
N ARG A 140 -3.77 16.92 -11.13
CA ARG A 140 -4.00 15.49 -11.41
C ARG A 140 -2.67 14.77 -11.64
N ASP A 141 -1.80 15.36 -12.46
CA ASP A 141 -0.47 14.83 -12.76
C ASP A 141 0.38 14.74 -11.49
N ALA A 142 0.31 15.76 -10.63
CA ALA A 142 1.04 15.78 -9.37
C ALA A 142 0.69 14.64 -8.41
N VAL A 143 -0.52 14.07 -8.48
CA VAL A 143 -0.89 12.91 -7.64
C VAL A 143 -0.69 11.57 -8.34
N ALA A 144 -0.76 11.55 -9.68
CA ALA A 144 -0.56 10.37 -10.50
C ALA A 144 0.82 9.75 -10.26
N GLU A 145 1.89 10.57 -10.16
CA GLU A 145 3.27 10.12 -9.93
C GLU A 145 3.44 9.28 -8.65
N PHE A 146 2.63 9.52 -7.61
CA PHE A 146 2.74 8.80 -6.33
C PHE A 146 1.95 7.49 -6.30
N ARG A 147 1.04 7.27 -7.25
CA ARG A 147 0.14 6.10 -7.26
C ARG A 147 0.90 4.77 -7.27
N PRO A 148 1.95 4.54 -8.10
CA PRO A 148 2.71 3.30 -8.08
C PRO A 148 3.27 2.95 -6.70
N TYR A 149 3.88 3.93 -6.04
CA TYR A 149 4.48 3.76 -4.72
C TYR A 149 3.44 3.42 -3.65
N LEU A 150 2.28 4.09 -3.66
CA LEU A 150 1.17 3.81 -2.74
C LEU A 150 0.61 2.39 -2.93
N VAL A 151 0.39 1.99 -4.18
CA VAL A 151 -0.07 0.63 -4.51
C VAL A 151 0.94 -0.41 -4.04
N MET A 152 2.24 -0.17 -4.24
CA MET A 152 3.28 -1.06 -3.77
C MET A 152 3.31 -1.18 -2.25
N MET A 153 3.24 -0.06 -1.50
CA MET A 153 3.22 -0.11 -0.04
C MET A 153 1.99 -0.86 0.48
N ARG A 154 0.82 -0.63 -0.12
CA ARG A 154 -0.42 -1.35 0.20
C ARG A 154 -0.31 -2.85 -0.08
N GLY A 155 0.23 -3.23 -1.24
CA GLY A 155 0.47 -4.63 -1.61
C GLY A 155 1.40 -5.34 -0.64
N ARG A 156 2.49 -4.68 -0.22
CA ARG A 156 3.41 -5.20 0.81
C ARG A 156 2.72 -5.43 2.15
N ALA A 157 1.87 -4.50 2.58
CA ALA A 157 1.12 -4.63 3.82
C ALA A 157 0.13 -5.81 3.78
N LEU A 158 -0.66 -5.91 2.70
CA LEU A 158 -1.58 -7.02 2.48
C LEU A 158 -0.87 -8.38 2.46
N ALA A 159 0.26 -8.45 1.73
CA ALA A 159 1.05 -9.66 1.67
C ALA A 159 1.65 -10.04 3.03
N GLY A 160 2.16 -9.06 3.78
CA GLY A 160 2.68 -9.28 5.13
C GLY A 160 1.61 -9.76 6.11
N LEU A 161 0.39 -9.20 6.05
CA LEU A 161 -0.75 -9.67 6.84
C LEU A 161 -1.11 -11.12 6.50
N ALA A 162 -1.22 -11.46 5.22
CA ALA A 162 -1.52 -12.83 4.79
C ALA A 162 -0.43 -13.83 5.21
N ILE A 163 0.85 -13.43 5.21
CA ILE A 163 1.95 -14.25 5.75
C ILE A 163 1.77 -14.49 7.25
N ARG A 164 1.37 -13.47 8.02
CA ARG A 164 1.09 -13.59 9.46
C ARG A 164 -0.01 -14.61 9.75
N GLU A 165 -1.04 -14.64 8.90
CA GLU A 165 -2.15 -15.60 8.94
C GLU A 165 -1.80 -16.97 8.33
N ARG A 166 -0.55 -17.19 7.88
CA ARG A 166 -0.06 -18.42 7.24
C ARG A 166 -0.78 -18.75 5.92
N GLU A 167 -1.16 -17.72 5.17
CA GLU A 167 -1.82 -17.81 3.86
C GLU A 167 -0.89 -17.35 2.72
N PRO A 168 0.16 -18.11 2.36
CA PRO A 168 1.14 -17.68 1.35
C PRO A 168 0.54 -17.51 -0.06
N LYS A 169 -0.56 -18.20 -0.38
CA LYS A 169 -1.29 -17.99 -1.65
C LYS A 169 -1.97 -16.63 -1.70
N ALA A 170 -2.60 -16.21 -0.59
CA ALA A 170 -3.21 -14.89 -0.49
C ALA A 170 -2.14 -13.79 -0.51
N ALA A 171 -0.96 -14.04 0.08
CA ALA A 171 0.16 -13.11 0.00
C ALA A 171 0.64 -12.89 -1.44
N ILE A 172 0.78 -13.96 -2.23
CA ILE A 172 1.19 -13.87 -3.64
C ILE A 172 0.10 -13.18 -4.48
N LEU A 173 -1.18 -13.50 -4.25
CA LEU A 173 -2.29 -12.84 -4.93
C LEU A 173 -2.27 -11.32 -4.68
N ALA A 174 -2.09 -10.90 -3.42
CA ALA A 174 -2.00 -9.47 -3.07
C ALA A 174 -0.82 -8.76 -3.78
N ILE A 175 0.30 -9.45 -3.96
CA ILE A 175 1.46 -8.93 -4.71
C ILE A 175 1.12 -8.83 -6.21
N ASP A 176 0.50 -9.85 -6.78
CA ASP A 176 0.14 -9.90 -8.21
C ASP A 176 -0.91 -8.83 -8.56
N ASP A 177 -1.88 -8.60 -7.67
CA ASP A 177 -2.87 -7.54 -7.82
C ASP A 177 -2.20 -6.16 -7.78
N ALA A 178 -1.23 -5.95 -6.88
CA ALA A 178 -0.47 -4.71 -6.79
C ALA A 178 0.38 -4.47 -8.04
N ILE A 179 1.10 -5.49 -8.53
CA ILE A 179 1.87 -5.40 -9.78
C ILE A 179 0.95 -5.06 -10.96
N SER A 180 -0.20 -5.72 -11.05
CA SER A 180 -1.17 -5.50 -12.12
C SER A 180 -1.73 -4.08 -12.10
N ALA A 181 -2.03 -3.55 -10.91
CA ALA A 181 -2.50 -2.17 -10.75
C ALA A 181 -1.42 -1.14 -11.13
N ILE A 182 -0.14 -1.38 -10.82
CA ILE A 182 0.96 -0.50 -11.23
C ILE A 182 1.14 -0.53 -12.75
N ARG A 183 1.08 -1.72 -13.38
CA ARG A 183 1.14 -1.85 -14.84
C ARG A 183 -0.01 -1.13 -15.54
N ALA A 184 -1.23 -1.24 -15.00
CA ALA A 184 -2.39 -0.53 -15.51
C ALA A 184 -2.19 1.00 -15.46
N HIS A 185 -1.66 1.52 -14.35
CA HIS A 185 -1.36 2.95 -14.23
C HIS A 185 -0.43 3.47 -15.34
N TYR A 186 0.68 2.78 -15.62
CA TYR A 186 1.58 3.16 -16.71
C TYR A 186 0.94 3.03 -18.10
N ALA A 187 0.10 2.02 -18.31
CA ALA A 187 -0.63 1.86 -19.56
C ALA A 187 -1.64 3.01 -19.78
N ASP A 188 -2.37 3.41 -18.74
CA ASP A 188 -3.33 4.51 -18.77
C ASP A 188 -2.63 5.87 -18.99
N ALA A 189 -1.40 6.02 -18.48
CA ALA A 189 -0.55 7.18 -18.75
C ALA A 189 0.05 7.21 -20.17
N GLY A 190 -0.14 6.16 -20.98
CA GLY A 190 0.41 6.06 -22.33
C GLY A 190 1.88 5.65 -22.38
N GLU A 191 2.45 5.18 -21.26
CA GLU A 191 3.86 4.80 -21.11
C GLU A 191 4.02 3.33 -20.64
N PRO A 192 3.44 2.34 -21.35
CA PRO A 192 3.46 0.94 -20.88
C PRO A 192 4.87 0.38 -20.70
N ASP A 193 5.85 0.86 -21.47
CA ASP A 193 7.25 0.43 -21.37
C ASP A 193 7.91 0.88 -20.06
N ALA A 194 7.46 1.98 -19.45
CA ALA A 194 7.97 2.48 -18.17
C ALA A 194 7.70 1.51 -17.00
N ALA A 195 6.70 0.64 -17.13
CA ALA A 195 6.42 -0.41 -16.16
C ALA A 195 7.60 -1.41 -16.02
N GLY A 196 8.39 -1.62 -17.07
CA GLY A 196 9.57 -2.50 -17.03
C GLY A 196 10.69 -1.98 -16.13
N ASP A 197 10.80 -0.65 -15.99
CA ASP A 197 11.84 0.02 -15.20
C ASP A 197 11.37 0.39 -13.78
N SER A 198 10.09 0.20 -13.47
CA SER A 198 9.50 0.51 -12.16
C SER A 198 10.25 -0.19 -11.03
N SER A 199 10.67 0.62 -10.04
CA SER A 199 11.34 0.11 -8.83
C SER A 199 10.35 -0.65 -7.92
N GLU A 200 9.09 -0.22 -7.95
CA GLU A 200 7.97 -0.75 -7.20
C GLU A 200 7.64 -2.17 -7.66
N ILE A 201 7.53 -2.38 -8.98
CA ILE A 201 7.30 -3.71 -9.55
C ILE A 201 8.46 -4.65 -9.22
N ARG A 202 9.72 -4.21 -9.40
CA ARG A 202 10.89 -5.04 -9.08
C ARG A 202 10.95 -5.45 -7.62
N LEU A 203 10.57 -4.56 -6.69
CA LEU A 203 10.52 -4.87 -5.26
C LEU A 203 9.44 -5.91 -4.96
N LEU A 204 8.25 -5.75 -5.54
CA LEU A 204 7.15 -6.70 -5.40
C LEU A 204 7.48 -8.08 -6.00
N GLU A 205 8.11 -8.12 -7.18
CA GLU A 205 8.57 -9.35 -7.82
C GLU A 205 9.60 -10.09 -6.94
N GLY A 206 10.60 -9.36 -6.41
CA GLY A 206 11.56 -9.95 -5.48
C GLY A 206 10.91 -10.48 -4.19
N MET A 207 9.89 -9.79 -3.68
CA MET A 207 9.10 -10.29 -2.53
C MET A 207 8.35 -11.57 -2.91
N LYS A 208 7.69 -11.62 -4.07
CA LYS A 208 7.00 -12.81 -4.57
C LYS A 208 7.94 -14.00 -4.71
N GLU A 209 9.10 -13.82 -5.32
CA GLU A 209 10.12 -14.87 -5.48
C GLU A 209 10.55 -15.48 -4.13
N SER A 210 10.65 -14.67 -3.09
CA SER A 210 10.97 -15.15 -1.74
C SER A 210 9.85 -15.98 -1.08
N LEU A 211 8.61 -15.86 -1.56
CA LEU A 211 7.43 -16.54 -1.03
C LEU A 211 7.09 -17.82 -1.80
N VAL A 212 7.45 -17.92 -3.08
CA VAL A 212 7.18 -19.10 -3.90
C VAL A 212 7.71 -20.40 -3.26
N PRO A 213 8.94 -20.48 -2.70
CA PRO A 213 9.43 -21.69 -2.04
C PRO A 213 8.65 -22.09 -0.78
N LYS A 214 7.89 -21.16 -0.19
CA LYS A 214 7.10 -21.39 1.03
C LYS A 214 5.68 -21.88 0.71
N LEU A 215 5.29 -21.91 -0.56
CA LEU A 215 4.02 -22.48 -0.96
C LEU A 215 4.04 -24.00 -0.76
N PRO A 216 3.00 -24.58 -0.12
CA PRO A 216 2.76 -26.00 -0.28
C PRO A 216 2.55 -26.26 -1.77
N ALA A 217 3.26 -27.26 -2.32
CA ALA A 217 3.10 -27.65 -3.71
C ALA A 217 1.60 -27.84 -3.98
N SER A 218 1.06 -27.19 -5.02
CA SER A 218 -0.30 -27.51 -5.46
C SER A 218 -0.32 -28.99 -5.85
N PRO A 219 -1.45 -29.71 -5.73
CA PRO A 219 -1.51 -31.11 -6.17
C PRO A 219 -1.04 -31.27 -7.62
N GLU A 220 -1.33 -30.30 -8.48
CA GLU A 220 -0.82 -30.21 -9.85
C GLU A 220 0.70 -29.98 -9.93
N ALA A 221 1.26 -29.09 -9.10
CA ALA A 221 2.71 -28.86 -9.04
C ALA A 221 3.45 -30.07 -8.44
N GLU A 222 2.88 -30.74 -7.45
CA GLU A 222 3.39 -31.98 -6.87
C GLU A 222 3.37 -33.11 -7.90
N LEU A 223 2.28 -33.23 -8.67
CA LEU A 223 2.16 -34.22 -9.74
C LEU A 223 3.11 -33.92 -10.90
N ARG A 224 3.31 -32.64 -11.28
CA ARG A 224 4.33 -32.22 -12.26
C ARG A 224 5.74 -32.52 -11.77
N ASP A 225 6.05 -32.23 -10.52
CA ASP A 225 7.35 -32.46 -9.93
C ASP A 225 7.65 -33.97 -9.78
N ARG A 226 6.67 -34.77 -9.37
CA ARG A 226 6.75 -36.24 -9.37
C ARG A 226 6.93 -36.80 -10.78
N MET A 227 6.26 -36.21 -11.78
CA MET A 227 6.40 -36.61 -13.18
C MET A 227 7.81 -36.31 -13.71
N ASN A 228 8.36 -35.13 -13.42
CA ASN A 228 9.72 -34.76 -13.80
C ASN A 228 10.76 -35.68 -13.15
N ARG A 229 10.61 -35.98 -11.85
CA ARG A 229 11.46 -36.96 -11.16
C ARG A 229 11.36 -38.37 -11.75
N ALA A 230 10.17 -38.79 -12.19
CA ALA A 230 9.98 -40.07 -12.87
C ALA A 230 10.69 -40.11 -14.23
N ILE A 231 10.72 -39.00 -14.97
CA ILE A 231 11.47 -38.87 -16.24
C ILE A 231 12.98 -38.94 -15.99
N GLU A 232 13.49 -38.23 -14.99
CA GLU A 232 14.91 -38.24 -14.61
C GLU A 232 15.39 -39.62 -14.15
N GLN A 233 14.50 -40.41 -13.56
CA GLN A 233 14.76 -41.79 -13.12
C GLN A 233 14.46 -42.84 -14.20
N GLU A 234 14.20 -42.42 -15.45
CA GLU A 234 13.82 -43.27 -16.57
C GLU A 234 12.59 -44.18 -16.32
N ASN A 235 11.76 -43.80 -15.34
CA ASN A 235 10.49 -44.47 -15.04
C ASN A 235 9.36 -43.88 -15.90
N TYR A 236 9.44 -44.17 -17.20
CA TYR A 236 8.52 -43.63 -18.20
C TYR A 236 7.07 -44.08 -18.02
N GLU A 237 6.85 -45.25 -17.39
CA GLU A 237 5.51 -45.75 -17.06
C GLU A 237 4.85 -44.86 -15.99
N LEU A 238 5.56 -44.58 -14.89
CA LEU A 238 5.09 -43.66 -13.85
C LEU A 238 4.89 -42.24 -14.39
N ALA A 239 5.79 -41.76 -15.27
CA ALA A 239 5.64 -40.46 -15.91
C ALA A 239 4.38 -40.38 -16.80
N ALA A 240 4.02 -41.45 -17.51
CA ALA A 240 2.81 -41.50 -18.32
C ALA A 240 1.53 -41.45 -17.48
N ILE A 241 1.49 -42.18 -16.35
CA ILE A 241 0.36 -42.17 -15.40
C ILE A 241 0.15 -40.77 -14.80
N LEU A 242 1.23 -40.15 -14.30
CA LEU A 242 1.18 -38.82 -13.70
C LEU A 242 0.77 -37.73 -14.72
N ARG A 243 1.16 -37.89 -15.99
CA ARG A 243 0.72 -37.02 -17.10
C ARG A 243 -0.78 -37.15 -17.37
N ASP A 244 -1.32 -38.36 -17.33
CA ASP A 244 -2.74 -38.60 -17.55
C ASP A 244 -3.59 -38.10 -16.36
N GLU A 245 -3.08 -38.22 -15.13
CA GLU A 245 -3.67 -37.60 -13.92
C GLU A 245 -3.67 -36.06 -14.01
N LEU A 246 -2.59 -35.44 -14.50
CA LEU A 246 -2.53 -33.99 -14.77
C LEU A 246 -3.56 -33.54 -15.80
N ARG A 247 -3.77 -34.33 -16.88
CA ARG A 247 -4.80 -34.05 -17.89
C ARG A 247 -6.21 -34.18 -17.33
N ALA A 248 -6.46 -35.15 -16.46
CA ALA A 248 -7.76 -35.36 -15.83
C ALA A 248 -8.13 -34.20 -14.87
N MET A 249 -7.16 -33.65 -14.13
CA MET A 249 -7.38 -32.49 -13.25
C MET A 249 -7.62 -31.19 -14.04
N GLY A 250 -6.93 -30.96 -15.16
CA GLY A 250 -7.11 -29.76 -16.00
C GLY A 250 -8.39 -29.77 -16.85
N GLY A 251 -9.11 -30.90 -16.93
CA GLY A 251 -10.33 -31.07 -17.73
C GLY A 251 -11.64 -30.72 -17.02
N SER A 252 -11.61 -30.25 -15.77
CA SER A 252 -12.81 -29.90 -15.00
C SER A 252 -13.07 -28.39 -14.98
N ALA A 253 -13.30 -27.79 -16.14
CA ALA A 253 -14.06 -26.56 -16.26
C ALA A 253 -15.27 -26.84 -17.16
N PRO A 254 -16.48 -27.05 -16.61
CA PRO A 254 -17.70 -26.98 -17.39
C PRO A 254 -18.17 -25.52 -17.51
N GLN A 255 -18.62 -25.23 -18.73
CA GLN A 255 -19.44 -24.10 -19.21
C GLN A 255 -20.18 -23.25 -18.18
#